data_AF-A0A4Q9DGW6-F1
#
_entry.id   AF-A0A4Q9DGW6-F1
#
_cell.length_a   1.000
_cell.length_b   1.000
_cell.length_c   1.000
_cell.angle_alpha   90.00
_cell.angle_beta   90.00
_cell.angle_gamma   90.00
#
_symmetry.space_group_name_H-M   'P 1'
#
loop_
_entity.id
_entity.type
_entity.pdbx_description
1 polymer ?
#
loop_
_entity_poly.entity_id
_entity_poly.type
_entity_poly.pdbx_seq_one_letter_code
_entity_poly.pdbx_strand_id
1 'polypeptide(L)'
;MLRQLFGETRRQDVGLMHDANHAIESYLARLGKQPKNRKTVDKERRLELWSRGFIRALDELEQSVYCARRCGANVNKQYVEDMSEEEQDDYHRHIYFYKNAFIRLFSILDKIGYFMNEAFDLKTEQVKLRFSYFTVLRTMHQRGIETELEQCLYDMKVKYKPELERLRNQRNMEIHMLNADLLDDLLNAKEMLAPREEKTHVENISGNMDDLTISFEMTCRALICLYDHMLKRSGGRKRT
;
A
#
# COMPACT_ATOMS: atom_id res chain seq x y z
N MET A 1 8.29 -6.64 13.73
CA MET A 1 8.01 -8.00 14.20
C MET A 1 8.85 -9.02 13.41
N LEU A 2 8.78 -9.05 12.08
CA LEU A 2 9.42 -10.09 11.26
C LEU A 2 10.96 -10.12 11.30
N ARG A 3 11.64 -9.02 11.64
CA ARG A 3 13.11 -8.98 11.83
C ARG A 3 13.63 -10.00 12.86
N GLN A 4 12.82 -10.36 13.85
CA GLN A 4 13.18 -11.39 14.83
C GLN A 4 13.35 -12.77 14.20
N LEU A 5 12.69 -13.05 13.06
CA LEU A 5 12.86 -14.29 12.31
C LEU A 5 14.28 -14.43 11.73
N PHE A 6 15.00 -13.32 11.59
CA PHE A 6 16.38 -13.25 11.09
C PHE A 6 17.40 -13.02 12.20
N GLY A 7 17.01 -13.13 13.47
CA GLY A 7 17.87 -12.84 14.62
C GLY A 7 18.21 -11.34 14.77
N GLU A 8 17.52 -10.46 14.06
CA GLU A 8 17.76 -9.02 14.10
C GLU A 8 16.90 -8.33 15.17
N THR A 9 17.41 -7.20 15.67
CA THR A 9 16.64 -6.34 16.58
C THR A 9 15.43 -5.73 15.87
N ARG A 10 14.44 -5.30 16.67
CA ARG A 10 13.30 -4.56 16.13
C ARG A 10 13.79 -3.33 15.36
N ARG A 11 13.11 -3.04 14.24
CA ARG A 11 13.29 -1.82 13.45
C ARG A 11 13.30 -0.58 14.36
N GLN A 12 14.19 0.35 14.10
CA GLN A 12 14.13 1.69 14.65
C GLN A 12 13.20 2.56 13.80
N ASP A 13 12.33 3.31 14.44
CA ASP A 13 11.36 4.18 13.75
C ASP A 13 12.07 5.44 13.26
N VAL A 14 12.65 5.39 12.05
CA VAL A 14 13.34 6.51 11.38
C VAL A 14 12.82 6.73 9.95
N GLY A 15 13.15 7.89 9.37
CA GLY A 15 12.84 8.25 7.97
C GLY A 15 11.36 8.49 7.69
N LEU A 16 10.96 8.38 6.42
CA LEU A 16 9.61 8.74 5.96
C LEU A 16 8.48 8.00 6.69
N MET A 17 8.70 6.76 7.12
CA MET A 17 7.69 6.02 7.88
C MET A 17 7.51 6.60 9.29
N HIS A 18 8.60 7.04 9.92
CA HIS A 18 8.52 7.77 11.20
C HIS A 18 7.72 9.06 11.02
N ASP A 19 8.06 9.85 10.00
CA ASP A 19 7.38 11.12 9.71
C ASP A 19 5.87 10.90 9.44
N ALA A 20 5.52 9.85 8.68
CA ALA A 20 4.14 9.49 8.42
C ALA A 20 3.38 9.09 9.71
N ASN A 21 4.00 8.25 10.56
CA ASN A 21 3.40 7.87 11.84
C ASN A 21 3.24 9.09 12.75
N HIS A 22 4.24 9.98 12.81
CA HIS A 22 4.19 11.19 13.60
C HIS A 22 3.07 12.15 13.16
N ALA A 23 2.88 12.33 11.84
CA ALA A 23 1.79 13.13 11.31
C ALA A 23 0.40 12.56 11.70
N ILE A 24 0.24 11.23 11.60
CA ILE A 24 -0.99 10.53 12.01
C ILE A 24 -1.25 10.72 13.51
N GLU A 25 -0.24 10.50 14.36
CA GLU A 25 -0.33 10.62 15.81
C GLU A 25 -0.65 12.04 16.25
N SER A 26 -0.02 13.03 15.61
CA SER A 26 -0.28 14.44 15.87
C SER A 26 -1.75 14.80 15.57
N TYR A 27 -2.30 14.29 14.46
CA TYR A 27 -3.72 14.47 14.14
C TYR A 27 -4.64 13.76 15.15
N LEU A 28 -4.33 12.53 15.54
CA LEU A 28 -5.07 11.79 16.56
C LEU A 28 -5.10 12.54 17.91
N ALA A 29 -3.96 13.09 18.34
CA ALA A 29 -3.87 13.88 19.56
C ALA A 29 -4.72 15.15 19.50
N ARG A 30 -4.91 15.73 18.30
CA ARG A 30 -5.78 16.89 18.08
C ARG A 30 -7.25 16.52 18.11
N LEU A 31 -7.65 15.41 17.49
CA LEU A 31 -9.04 14.91 17.51
C LEU A 31 -9.56 14.65 18.93
N GLY A 32 -8.68 14.26 19.85
CA GLY A 32 -9.04 14.03 21.26
C GLY A 32 -9.37 15.31 22.05
N LYS A 33 -8.97 16.50 21.56
CA LYS A 33 -9.06 17.78 22.30
C LYS A 33 -10.21 18.69 21.86
N GLN A 34 -10.96 18.36 20.81
CA GLN A 34 -12.02 19.23 20.28
C GLN A 34 -13.37 19.00 21.00
N PRO A 35 -14.13 20.05 21.36
CA PRO A 35 -15.48 19.91 21.91
C PRO A 35 -16.45 19.41 20.84
N LYS A 36 -17.28 18.42 21.16
CA LYS A 36 -18.03 17.65 20.16
C LYS A 36 -19.55 17.70 20.40
N ASN A 37 -20.31 17.81 19.32
CA ASN A 37 -21.74 17.49 19.30
C ASN A 37 -21.95 16.04 18.80
N ARG A 38 -23.11 15.44 19.04
CA ARG A 38 -23.37 14.01 18.80
C ARG A 38 -23.13 13.55 17.35
N LYS A 39 -23.47 14.35 16.33
CA LYS A 39 -23.22 14.00 14.91
C LYS A 39 -21.74 14.07 14.54
N THR A 40 -21.01 15.04 15.09
CA THR A 40 -19.57 15.18 14.89
C THR A 40 -18.80 14.03 15.56
N VAL A 41 -19.28 13.50 16.68
CA VAL A 41 -18.66 12.36 17.39
C VAL A 41 -18.58 11.11 16.49
N ASP A 42 -19.64 10.75 15.78
CA ASP A 42 -19.67 9.52 14.99
C ASP A 42 -18.69 9.56 13.81
N LYS A 43 -18.64 10.70 13.09
CA LYS A 43 -17.69 10.89 11.99
C LYS A 43 -16.25 10.91 12.48
N GLU A 44 -15.97 11.66 13.54
CA GLU A 44 -14.61 11.73 14.09
C GLU A 44 -14.13 10.39 14.63
N ARG A 45 -15.01 9.60 15.25
CA ARG A 45 -14.68 8.24 15.71
C ARG A 45 -14.29 7.33 14.55
N ARG A 46 -15.00 7.41 13.41
CA ARG A 46 -14.61 6.66 12.20
C ARG A 46 -13.24 7.09 11.68
N LEU A 47 -13.01 8.40 11.58
CA LEU A 47 -11.72 8.94 11.15
C LEU A 47 -10.58 8.54 12.10
N GLU A 48 -10.83 8.53 13.41
CA GLU A 48 -9.86 8.08 14.41
C GLU A 48 -9.50 6.60 14.23
N LEU A 49 -10.50 5.73 14.09
CA LEU A 49 -10.31 4.30 13.86
C LEU A 49 -9.52 4.04 12.58
N TRP A 50 -9.85 4.74 11.50
CA TRP A 50 -9.13 4.63 10.24
C TRP A 50 -7.68 5.11 10.38
N SER A 51 -7.46 6.24 11.05
CA SER A 51 -6.14 6.83 11.34
C SER A 51 -5.23 5.83 12.07
N ARG A 52 -5.69 5.26 13.19
CA ARG A 52 -4.94 4.23 13.94
C ARG A 52 -4.62 3.00 13.09
N GLY A 53 -5.51 2.64 12.16
CA GLY A 53 -5.27 1.52 11.26
C GLY A 53 -4.19 1.80 10.22
N PHE A 54 -3.84 3.05 9.88
CA PHE A 54 -2.75 3.34 8.94
C PHE A 54 -1.38 3.03 9.56
N ILE A 55 -1.18 3.32 10.84
CA ILE A 55 0.07 3.01 11.55
C ILE A 55 0.38 1.51 11.45
N ARG A 56 -0.62 0.67 11.75
CA ARG A 56 -0.49 -0.80 11.62
C ARG A 56 -0.23 -1.24 10.18
N ALA A 57 -0.98 -0.69 9.22
CA ALA A 57 -0.82 -1.05 7.82
C ALA A 57 0.56 -0.65 7.26
N LEU A 58 1.11 0.48 7.69
CA LEU A 58 2.47 0.91 7.33
C LEU A 58 3.53 -0.03 7.92
N ASP A 59 3.38 -0.44 9.18
CA ASP A 59 4.30 -1.40 9.81
C ASP A 59 4.26 -2.75 9.09
N GLU A 60 3.09 -3.24 8.73
CA GLU A 60 2.94 -4.47 7.95
C GLU A 60 3.56 -4.34 6.55
N LEU A 61 3.35 -3.22 5.86
CA LEU A 61 3.94 -2.98 4.54
C LEU A 61 5.46 -2.92 4.62
N GLU A 62 6.02 -2.15 5.56
CA GLU A 62 7.47 -2.02 5.74
C GLU A 62 8.11 -3.37 6.01
N GLN A 63 7.50 -4.18 6.87
CA GLN A 63 8.03 -5.51 7.20
C GLN A 63 7.99 -6.45 6.00
N SER A 64 6.94 -6.42 5.19
CA SER A 64 6.89 -7.19 3.94
C SER A 64 7.96 -6.73 2.95
N VAL A 65 8.17 -5.42 2.79
CA VAL A 65 9.24 -4.88 1.92
C VAL A 65 10.62 -5.33 2.40
N TYR A 66 10.86 -5.27 3.72
CA TYR A 66 12.11 -5.72 4.31
C TYR A 66 12.36 -7.21 4.08
N CYS A 67 11.38 -8.07 4.37
CA CYS A 67 11.53 -9.52 4.20
C CYS A 67 11.70 -9.91 2.73
N ALA A 68 10.92 -9.30 1.83
CA ALA A 68 11.06 -9.52 0.39
C ALA A 68 12.48 -9.19 -0.08
N ARG A 69 13.01 -8.02 0.33
CA ARG A 69 14.39 -7.64 -0.01
C ARG A 69 15.41 -8.61 0.55
N ARG A 70 15.24 -9.01 1.82
CA ARG A 70 16.21 -9.86 2.53
C ARG A 70 16.36 -11.23 1.87
N CYS A 71 15.23 -11.86 1.54
CA CYS A 71 15.22 -13.16 0.87
C CYS A 71 15.66 -13.04 -0.59
N GLY A 72 15.21 -12.00 -1.31
CA GLY A 72 15.59 -11.79 -2.71
C GLY A 72 17.07 -11.54 -2.93
N ALA A 73 17.79 -11.02 -1.92
CA ALA A 73 19.24 -10.79 -1.98
C ALA A 73 20.07 -12.08 -2.04
N ASN A 74 19.49 -13.23 -1.69
CA ASN A 74 20.17 -14.52 -1.72
C ASN A 74 19.90 -15.30 -3.03
N VAL A 75 19.07 -14.76 -3.94
CA VAL A 75 18.72 -15.39 -5.21
C VAL A 75 19.65 -14.88 -6.31
N ASN A 76 20.40 -15.80 -6.92
CA ASN A 76 21.47 -15.54 -7.87
C ASN A 76 21.29 -16.25 -9.23
N LYS A 77 20.51 -17.33 -9.28
CA LYS A 77 20.26 -18.08 -10.51
C LYS A 77 19.25 -17.38 -11.41
N GLN A 78 19.41 -17.62 -12.70
CA GLN A 78 18.50 -17.10 -13.74
C GLN A 78 17.26 -17.99 -13.92
N TYR A 79 17.36 -19.27 -13.55
CA TYR A 79 16.28 -20.26 -13.66
C TYR A 79 16.01 -20.91 -12.31
N VAL A 80 14.73 -21.18 -12.02
CA VAL A 80 14.30 -21.79 -10.75
C VAL A 80 14.86 -23.20 -10.59
N GLU A 81 14.91 -23.96 -11.67
CA GLU A 81 15.39 -25.35 -11.68
C GLU A 81 16.91 -25.46 -11.46
N ASP A 82 17.65 -24.35 -11.55
CA ASP A 82 19.10 -24.29 -11.33
C ASP A 82 19.48 -23.87 -9.89
N MET A 83 18.49 -23.59 -9.04
CA MET A 83 18.67 -23.19 -7.63
C MET A 83 19.03 -24.38 -6.75
N SER A 84 19.80 -24.12 -5.68
CA SER A 84 19.86 -25.05 -4.55
C SER A 84 18.53 -25.02 -3.78
N GLU A 85 18.27 -26.02 -2.94
CA GLU A 85 17.08 -26.03 -2.07
C GLU A 85 16.98 -24.77 -1.20
N GLU A 86 18.11 -24.31 -0.64
CA GLU A 86 18.17 -23.10 0.17
C GLU A 86 17.85 -21.83 -0.63
N GLU A 87 18.40 -21.72 -1.84
CA GLU A 87 18.12 -20.58 -2.74
C GLU A 87 16.66 -20.59 -3.21
N GLN A 88 16.11 -21.78 -3.47
CA GLN A 88 14.71 -21.94 -3.84
C GLN A 88 13.76 -21.54 -2.69
N ASP A 89 14.10 -21.89 -1.45
CA ASP A 89 13.37 -21.44 -0.26
C ASP A 89 13.39 -19.91 -0.11
N ASP A 90 14.55 -19.28 -0.33
CA ASP A 90 14.68 -17.82 -0.31
C ASP A 90 13.89 -17.17 -1.46
N TYR A 91 13.90 -17.76 -2.65
CA TYR A 91 13.09 -17.30 -3.77
C TYR A 91 11.58 -17.37 -3.46
N HIS A 92 11.10 -18.48 -2.90
CA HIS A 92 9.70 -18.62 -2.50
C HIS A 92 9.29 -17.61 -1.42
N ARG A 93 10.15 -17.39 -0.42
CA ARG A 93 9.93 -16.38 0.62
C ARG A 93 9.93 -14.97 0.03
N HIS A 94 10.85 -14.67 -0.88
CA HIS A 94 10.88 -13.40 -1.61
C HIS A 94 9.54 -13.15 -2.29
N ILE A 95 9.08 -14.09 -3.13
CA ILE A 95 7.80 -13.98 -3.83
C ILE A 95 6.64 -13.78 -2.85
N TYR A 96 6.59 -14.58 -1.78
CA TYR A 96 5.53 -14.48 -0.78
C TYR A 96 5.44 -13.07 -0.18
N PHE A 97 6.55 -12.54 0.32
CA PHE A 97 6.57 -11.21 0.93
C PHE A 97 6.38 -10.09 -0.10
N TYR A 98 6.93 -10.24 -1.31
CA TYR A 98 6.79 -9.29 -2.40
C TYR A 98 5.32 -9.12 -2.82
N LYS A 99 4.63 -10.24 -3.06
CA LYS A 99 3.20 -10.26 -3.40
C LYS A 99 2.34 -9.63 -2.31
N ASN A 100 2.60 -9.99 -1.06
CA ASN A 100 1.90 -9.38 0.07
C ASN A 100 2.19 -7.88 0.21
N ALA A 101 3.41 -7.43 -0.09
CA ALA A 101 3.78 -6.03 0.00
C ALA A 101 3.00 -5.16 -1.00
N PHE A 102 2.99 -5.49 -2.30
CA PHE A 102 2.28 -4.65 -3.26
C PHE A 102 0.74 -4.71 -3.09
N ILE A 103 0.17 -5.86 -2.66
CA ILE A 103 -1.26 -5.94 -2.32
C ILE A 103 -1.57 -5.00 -1.15
N ARG A 104 -0.72 -5.00 -0.11
CA ARG A 104 -0.88 -4.13 1.05
C ARG A 104 -0.73 -2.66 0.66
N LEU A 105 0.23 -2.34 -0.21
CA LEU A 105 0.45 -1.00 -0.74
C LEU A 105 -0.81 -0.42 -1.38
N PHE A 106 -1.42 -1.13 -2.34
CA PHE A 106 -2.66 -0.67 -2.97
C PHE A 106 -3.82 -0.62 -1.98
N SER A 107 -3.87 -1.54 -1.02
CA SER A 107 -4.88 -1.53 0.04
C SER A 107 -4.78 -0.27 0.93
N ILE A 108 -3.55 0.20 1.21
CA ILE A 108 -3.32 1.46 1.94
C ILE A 108 -3.77 2.65 1.10
N LEU A 109 -3.40 2.70 -0.18
CA LEU A 109 -3.84 3.78 -1.08
C LEU A 109 -5.37 3.83 -1.17
N ASP A 110 -6.05 2.71 -1.37
CA ASP A 110 -7.51 2.68 -1.43
C ASP A 110 -8.13 3.12 -0.09
N LYS A 111 -7.53 2.73 1.04
CA LYS A 111 -7.94 3.22 2.36
C LYS A 111 -7.73 4.73 2.52
N ILE A 112 -6.66 5.31 1.97
CA ILE A 112 -6.48 6.77 1.89
C ILE A 112 -7.63 7.39 1.10
N GLY A 113 -8.00 6.79 -0.04
CA GLY A 113 -9.15 7.20 -0.85
C GLY A 113 -10.44 7.24 -0.03
N TYR A 114 -10.77 6.15 0.66
CA TYR A 114 -11.95 6.09 1.54
C TYR A 114 -11.89 7.12 2.67
N PHE A 115 -10.72 7.30 3.29
CA PHE A 115 -10.51 8.30 4.32
C PHE A 115 -10.81 9.72 3.81
N MET A 116 -10.24 10.10 2.66
CA MET A 116 -10.47 11.41 2.06
C MET A 116 -11.93 11.60 1.63
N ASN A 117 -12.55 10.55 1.07
CA ASN A 117 -13.95 10.59 0.69
C ASN A 117 -14.86 10.94 1.86
N GLU A 118 -14.65 10.29 3.00
CA GLU A 118 -15.38 10.56 4.24
C GLU A 118 -14.99 11.93 4.82
N ALA A 119 -13.69 12.22 4.95
CA ALA A 119 -13.17 13.42 5.60
C ALA A 119 -13.70 14.69 4.92
N PHE A 120 -13.72 14.71 3.59
CA PHE A 120 -14.09 15.86 2.77
C PHE A 120 -15.50 15.78 2.16
N ASP A 121 -16.32 14.80 2.55
CA ASP A 121 -17.70 14.59 2.07
C ASP A 121 -17.79 14.55 0.53
N LEU A 122 -16.85 13.85 -0.11
CA LEU A 122 -16.72 13.82 -1.57
C LEU A 122 -17.80 12.96 -2.23
N LYS A 123 -18.44 12.04 -1.51
CA LYS A 123 -19.53 11.19 -2.02
C LYS A 123 -19.17 10.50 -3.34
N THR A 124 -17.94 10.03 -3.46
CA THR A 124 -17.40 9.40 -4.69
C THR A 124 -18.17 8.12 -5.04
N GLU A 125 -18.76 7.45 -4.05
CA GLU A 125 -19.64 6.31 -4.22
C GLU A 125 -20.88 6.60 -5.09
N GLN A 126 -21.34 7.86 -5.14
CA GLN A 126 -22.45 8.27 -6.01
C GLN A 126 -22.07 8.26 -7.49
N VAL A 127 -20.78 8.40 -7.79
CA VAL A 127 -20.23 8.30 -9.15
C VAL A 127 -19.84 6.87 -9.47
N LYS A 128 -19.23 6.17 -8.50
CA LYS A 128 -18.81 4.77 -8.65
C LYS A 128 -18.81 4.05 -7.31
N LEU A 129 -19.70 3.07 -7.14
CA LEU A 129 -19.83 2.27 -5.90
C LEU A 129 -18.49 1.71 -5.38
N ARG A 130 -17.62 1.22 -6.28
CA ARG A 130 -16.26 0.76 -5.96
C ARG A 130 -15.24 1.69 -6.60
N PHE A 131 -14.62 2.55 -5.80
CA PHE A 131 -13.66 3.55 -6.25
C PHE A 131 -12.27 3.30 -5.66
N SER A 132 -11.23 3.71 -6.37
CA SER A 132 -9.85 3.67 -5.87
C SER A 132 -9.42 5.05 -5.39
N TYR A 133 -8.25 5.09 -4.74
CA TYR A 133 -7.52 6.33 -4.44
C TYR A 133 -7.53 7.34 -5.61
N PHE A 134 -7.19 6.88 -6.81
CA PHE A 134 -7.09 7.74 -7.99
C PHE A 134 -8.45 8.26 -8.47
N THR A 135 -9.54 7.54 -8.22
CA THR A 135 -10.89 8.04 -8.48
C THR A 135 -11.21 9.20 -7.54
N VAL A 136 -10.84 9.10 -6.26
CA VAL A 136 -11.06 10.16 -5.27
C VAL A 136 -10.28 11.41 -5.62
N LEU A 137 -9.00 11.29 -5.99
CA LEU A 137 -8.20 12.44 -6.46
C LEU A 137 -8.86 13.14 -7.65
N ARG A 138 -9.34 12.38 -8.63
CA ARG A 138 -10.06 12.94 -9.78
C ARG A 138 -11.32 13.70 -9.35
N THR A 139 -12.09 13.17 -8.40
CA THR A 139 -13.27 13.84 -7.84
C THR A 139 -12.89 15.15 -7.15
N MET A 140 -11.81 15.16 -6.35
CA MET A 140 -11.31 16.38 -5.69
C MET A 140 -10.96 17.46 -6.72
N HIS A 141 -10.23 17.07 -7.77
CA HIS A 141 -9.84 17.96 -8.86
C HIS A 141 -11.06 18.55 -9.57
N GLN A 142 -12.01 17.70 -10.00
CA GLN A 142 -13.21 18.12 -10.72
C GLN A 142 -14.12 19.05 -9.91
N ARG A 143 -14.11 18.93 -8.58
CA ARG A 143 -14.94 19.74 -7.69
C ARG A 143 -14.20 20.93 -7.08
N GLY A 144 -12.89 21.06 -7.29
CA GLY A 144 -12.06 22.09 -6.66
C GLY A 144 -12.05 22.01 -5.13
N ILE A 145 -12.09 20.79 -4.57
CA ILE A 145 -12.13 20.57 -3.11
C ILE A 145 -10.71 20.29 -2.59
N GLU A 146 -10.32 20.98 -1.50
CA GLU A 146 -8.98 20.90 -0.90
C GLU A 146 -7.83 21.04 -1.92
N THR A 147 -7.86 22.09 -2.74
CA THR A 147 -6.93 22.25 -3.89
C THR A 147 -5.45 22.13 -3.54
N GLU A 148 -5.01 22.61 -2.38
CA GLU A 148 -3.61 22.45 -1.91
C GLU A 148 -3.24 20.97 -1.70
N LEU A 149 -4.12 20.22 -1.03
CA LEU A 149 -3.93 18.79 -0.80
C LEU A 149 -4.03 18.00 -2.10
N GLU A 150 -5.03 18.32 -2.93
CA GLU A 150 -5.23 17.66 -4.22
C GLU A 150 -3.98 17.79 -5.10
N GLN A 151 -3.46 19.00 -5.26
CA GLN A 151 -2.27 19.25 -6.07
C GLN A 151 -1.06 18.48 -5.54
N CYS A 152 -0.81 18.53 -4.22
CA CYS A 152 0.26 17.77 -3.57
C CYS A 152 0.19 16.26 -3.90
N LEU A 153 -1.00 15.68 -3.79
CA LEU A 153 -1.23 14.26 -4.06
C LEU A 153 -1.21 13.92 -5.55
N TYR A 154 -1.64 14.85 -6.40
CA TYR A 154 -1.59 14.71 -7.86
C TYR A 154 -0.15 14.72 -8.37
N ASP A 155 0.68 15.63 -7.89
CA ASP A 155 2.10 15.71 -8.27
C ASP A 155 2.84 14.42 -7.90
N MET A 156 2.53 13.85 -6.72
CA MET A 156 3.04 12.53 -6.35
C MET A 156 2.54 11.45 -7.31
N LYS A 157 1.24 11.40 -7.62
CA LYS A 157 0.70 10.43 -8.58
C LYS A 157 1.43 10.51 -9.92
N VAL A 158 1.70 11.70 -10.44
CA VAL A 158 2.39 11.88 -11.73
C VAL A 158 3.83 11.40 -11.62
N LYS A 159 4.54 11.81 -10.56
CA LYS A 159 5.94 11.46 -10.33
C LYS A 159 6.18 9.95 -10.22
N TYR A 160 5.29 9.23 -9.53
CA TYR A 160 5.44 7.81 -9.22
C TYR A 160 4.59 6.89 -10.12
N LYS A 161 4.05 7.44 -11.22
CA LYS A 161 3.15 6.71 -12.12
C LYS A 161 3.78 5.44 -12.70
N PRO A 162 5.02 5.46 -13.24
CA PRO A 162 5.58 4.28 -13.90
C PRO A 162 5.70 3.07 -12.97
N GLU A 163 6.20 3.27 -11.76
CA GLU A 163 6.40 2.22 -10.75
C GLU A 163 5.06 1.66 -10.28
N LEU A 164 4.10 2.55 -10.00
CA LEU A 164 2.75 2.15 -9.57
C LEU A 164 1.99 1.39 -10.66
N GLU A 165 2.16 1.74 -11.94
CA GLU A 165 1.53 1.00 -13.03
C GLU A 165 2.11 -0.40 -13.19
N ARG A 166 3.43 -0.58 -13.06
CA ARG A 166 4.07 -1.91 -13.08
C ARG A 166 3.56 -2.78 -11.93
N LEU A 167 3.60 -2.29 -10.69
CA LEU A 167 3.09 -3.03 -9.52
C LEU A 167 1.59 -3.33 -9.62
N ARG A 168 0.80 -2.40 -10.17
CA ARG A 168 -0.64 -2.60 -10.34
C ARG A 168 -0.93 -3.70 -11.36
N ASN A 169 -0.17 -3.74 -12.45
CA ASN A 169 -0.30 -4.77 -13.47
C ASN A 169 0.08 -6.14 -12.90
N GLN A 170 1.17 -6.23 -12.14
CA GLN A 170 1.55 -7.45 -11.43
C GLN A 170 0.45 -7.88 -10.46
N ARG A 171 -0.06 -6.98 -9.61
CA ARG A 171 -1.17 -7.29 -8.70
C ARG A 171 -2.41 -7.79 -9.43
N ASN A 172 -2.79 -7.15 -10.54
CA ASN A 172 -3.94 -7.59 -11.31
C ASN A 172 -3.70 -8.98 -11.89
N MET A 173 -2.50 -9.23 -12.44
CA MET A 173 -2.12 -10.54 -12.95
C MET A 173 -2.20 -11.61 -11.86
N GLU A 174 -1.67 -11.35 -10.66
CA GLU A 174 -1.76 -12.28 -9.52
C GLU A 174 -3.19 -12.55 -9.09
N ILE A 175 -4.02 -11.51 -8.98
CA ILE A 175 -5.44 -11.68 -8.65
C ILE A 175 -6.14 -12.47 -9.77
N HIS A 176 -5.78 -12.23 -11.03
CA HIS A 176 -6.33 -12.99 -12.16
C HIS A 176 -5.86 -14.44 -12.13
N MET A 177 -4.57 -14.73 -11.90
CA MET A 177 -4.03 -16.08 -11.77
C MET A 177 -4.68 -16.80 -10.60
N LEU A 178 -4.76 -16.23 -9.40
CA LEU A 178 -5.45 -16.88 -8.27
C LEU A 178 -6.94 -17.17 -8.55
N ASN A 179 -7.60 -16.33 -9.36
CA ASN A 179 -9.00 -16.55 -9.75
C ASN A 179 -9.14 -17.51 -10.94
N ALA A 180 -8.15 -17.54 -11.84
CA ALA A 180 -8.12 -18.36 -13.05
C ALA A 180 -7.58 -19.76 -12.76
N ASP A 181 -6.57 -19.93 -11.90
CA ASP A 181 -6.09 -21.20 -11.36
C ASP A 181 -7.24 -21.99 -10.74
N LEU A 182 -8.19 -21.32 -10.07
CA LEU A 182 -9.40 -22.00 -9.57
C LEU A 182 -10.28 -22.57 -10.70
N LEU A 183 -10.29 -21.93 -11.87
CA LEU A 183 -11.07 -22.31 -13.05
C LEU A 183 -10.32 -23.30 -13.95
N ASP A 184 -9.01 -23.14 -14.05
CA ASP A 184 -8.08 -23.96 -14.82
C ASP A 184 -7.70 -25.23 -14.07
N ASP A 185 -7.62 -25.26 -12.73
CA ASP A 185 -7.49 -26.51 -11.96
C ASP A 185 -8.70 -27.44 -12.17
N LEU A 186 -9.89 -26.86 -12.41
CA LEU A 186 -11.08 -27.60 -12.82
C LEU A 186 -10.99 -28.17 -14.25
N LEU A 187 -10.19 -27.56 -15.13
CA LEU A 187 -10.04 -27.95 -16.55
C LEU A 187 -8.79 -28.83 -16.79
N ASN A 188 -7.67 -28.52 -16.13
CA ASN A 188 -6.35 -29.14 -16.24
C ASN A 188 -6.21 -30.45 -15.47
N ALA A 189 -7.14 -30.79 -14.57
CA ALA A 189 -7.26 -32.15 -14.03
C ALA A 189 -7.39 -33.23 -15.13
N LYS A 190 -7.70 -32.83 -16.38
CA LYS A 190 -7.70 -33.70 -17.57
C LYS A 190 -6.42 -33.72 -18.40
N GLU A 191 -5.49 -32.77 -18.26
CA GLU A 191 -4.36 -32.56 -19.21
C GLU A 191 -2.95 -32.79 -18.64
N MET A 192 -2.80 -33.22 -17.38
CA MET A 192 -1.52 -33.43 -16.68
C MET A 192 -0.60 -34.57 -17.19
N LEU A 193 -0.65 -34.95 -18.47
CA LEU A 193 0.14 -36.04 -19.07
C LEU A 193 1.13 -35.57 -20.16
N ALA A 194 1.64 -34.34 -20.10
CA ALA A 194 2.69 -33.88 -21.00
C ALA A 194 3.92 -33.34 -20.21
N PRO A 195 5.15 -33.78 -20.53
CA PRO A 195 6.36 -33.27 -19.90
C PRO A 195 6.66 -31.86 -20.43
N ARG A 196 6.78 -30.87 -19.54
CA ARG A 196 7.25 -29.52 -19.88
C ARG A 196 8.77 -29.47 -19.72
N GLU A 197 9.49 -29.31 -20.82
CA GLU A 197 10.96 -29.14 -20.87
C GLU A 197 11.39 -27.65 -20.82
N GLU A 198 10.49 -26.72 -20.49
CA GLU A 198 10.84 -25.29 -20.37
C GLU A 198 11.23 -24.96 -18.92
N LYS A 199 12.49 -24.52 -18.72
CA LYS A 199 12.96 -23.96 -17.46
C LYS A 199 12.26 -22.63 -17.15
N THR A 200 11.87 -22.44 -15.90
CA THR A 200 11.18 -21.25 -15.42
C THR A 200 12.19 -20.14 -15.12
N HIS A 201 12.08 -19.01 -15.83
CA HIS A 201 12.95 -17.86 -15.59
C HIS A 201 12.58 -17.13 -14.29
N VAL A 202 13.60 -16.74 -13.53
CA VAL A 202 13.45 -15.93 -12.30
C VAL A 202 13.06 -14.50 -12.67
N GLU A 203 12.12 -13.91 -11.93
CA GLU A 203 11.69 -12.53 -12.16
C GLU A 203 12.82 -11.52 -11.90
N ASN A 204 12.69 -10.29 -12.44
CA ASN A 204 13.66 -9.23 -12.16
C ASN A 204 13.49 -8.72 -10.72
N ILE A 205 14.06 -9.46 -9.75
CA ILE A 205 13.97 -9.18 -8.32
C ILE A 205 14.44 -7.76 -8.00
N SER A 206 15.57 -7.32 -8.55
CA SER A 206 16.10 -5.98 -8.27
C SER A 206 15.14 -4.89 -8.74
N GLY A 207 14.70 -4.93 -9.99
CA GLY A 207 13.78 -3.92 -10.53
C GLY A 207 12.42 -3.92 -9.84
N ASN A 208 11.89 -5.11 -9.53
CA ASN A 208 10.66 -5.28 -8.76
C ASN A 208 10.77 -4.65 -7.36
N MET A 209 11.91 -4.87 -6.68
CA MET A 209 12.16 -4.30 -5.37
C MET A 209 12.36 -2.79 -5.42
N ASP A 210 12.97 -2.25 -6.47
CA ASP A 210 13.10 -0.79 -6.66
C ASP A 210 11.72 -0.14 -6.81
N ASP A 211 10.86 -0.70 -7.67
CA ASP A 211 9.48 -0.24 -7.85
C ASP A 211 8.69 -0.23 -6.54
N LEU A 212 8.81 -1.32 -5.78
CA LEU A 212 8.14 -1.48 -4.49
C LEU A 212 8.67 -0.49 -3.44
N THR A 213 9.98 -0.25 -3.43
CA THR A 213 10.61 0.71 -2.50
C THR A 213 10.15 2.13 -2.79
N ILE A 214 10.21 2.52 -4.06
CA ILE A 214 9.77 3.84 -4.52
C ILE A 214 8.28 4.06 -4.22
N SER A 215 7.45 3.04 -4.45
CA SER A 215 6.02 3.11 -4.17
C SER A 215 5.70 3.13 -2.66
N PHE A 216 6.50 2.45 -1.84
CA PHE A 216 6.41 2.54 -0.37
C PHE A 216 6.71 3.97 0.12
N GLU A 217 7.76 4.61 -0.40
CA GLU A 217 8.08 5.99 -0.09
C GLU A 217 6.95 6.95 -0.48
N MET A 218 6.40 6.78 -1.68
CA MET A 218 5.23 7.55 -2.15
C MET A 218 4.05 7.41 -1.18
N THR A 219 3.78 6.19 -0.71
CA THR A 219 2.69 5.92 0.24
C THR A 219 2.91 6.65 1.57
N CYS A 220 4.14 6.65 2.10
CA CYS A 220 4.48 7.42 3.29
C CYS A 220 4.29 8.92 3.06
N ARG A 221 4.77 9.46 1.94
CA ARG A 221 4.64 10.88 1.58
C ARG A 221 3.18 11.31 1.40
N ALA A 222 2.34 10.45 0.82
CA ALA A 222 0.92 10.71 0.66
C ALA A 222 0.21 10.83 2.03
N LEU A 223 0.56 9.95 2.99
CA LEU A 223 0.05 10.04 4.36
C LEU A 223 0.55 11.29 5.07
N ILE A 224 1.83 11.64 4.96
CA ILE A 224 2.38 12.88 5.52
C ILE A 224 1.58 14.08 4.99
N CYS A 225 1.45 14.22 3.66
CA CYS A 225 0.74 15.35 3.06
C CYS A 225 -0.73 15.41 3.50
N LEU A 226 -1.42 14.26 3.56
CA LEU A 226 -2.79 14.18 4.05
C LEU A 226 -2.92 14.62 5.50
N TYR A 227 -2.10 14.07 6.41
CA TYR A 227 -2.25 14.34 7.84
C TYR A 227 -1.76 15.72 8.24
N ASP A 228 -0.73 16.25 7.58
CA ASP A 228 -0.31 17.65 7.72
C ASP A 228 -1.43 18.60 7.30
N HIS A 229 -2.10 18.31 6.18
CA HIS A 229 -3.27 19.08 5.73
C HIS A 229 -4.42 19.00 6.74
N MET A 230 -4.71 17.81 7.24
CA MET A 230 -5.76 17.60 8.26
C MET A 230 -5.46 18.35 9.55
N LEU A 231 -4.19 18.38 9.97
CA LEU A 231 -3.72 19.17 11.11
C LEU A 231 -3.91 20.67 10.88
N LYS A 232 -3.44 21.21 9.75
CA LYS A 232 -3.65 22.63 9.38
C LYS A 232 -5.14 22.99 9.40
N ARG A 233 -5.98 22.17 8.77
CA ARG A 233 -7.44 22.36 8.70
C ARG A 233 -8.08 22.39 10.09
N SER A 234 -7.66 21.47 10.97
CA SER A 234 -8.19 21.38 12.34
C SER A 234 -7.76 22.56 13.24
N GLY A 235 -6.63 23.21 12.93
CA GLY A 235 -6.17 24.43 13.59
C GLY A 235 -6.81 25.72 13.03
N GLY A 236 -7.20 25.71 11.76
CA GLY A 236 -7.78 26.87 11.05
C GLY A 236 -9.28 27.08 11.26
N ARG A 237 -10.02 26.15 11.88
CA ARG A 237 -11.42 26.39 12.28
C ARG A 237 -11.48 27.41 13.42
N LYS A 238 -11.43 28.70 13.09
CA LYS A 238 -11.89 29.77 13.97
C LYS A 238 -13.35 29.49 14.33
N ARG A 239 -13.67 29.61 15.61
CA ARG A 239 -15.04 29.60 16.15
C ARG A 239 -15.85 30.66 15.41
N THR A 240 -16.71 30.23 14.49
CA THR A 240 -17.88 31.00 14.05
C THR A 240 -19.09 30.43 14.75
#